data_AF-A0A9P8P6G8-F1
#
_entry.id   AF-A0A9P8P6G8-F1
#
_cell.length_a   1.000
_cell.length_b   1.000
_cell.length_c   1.000
_cell.angle_alpha   90.00
_cell.angle_beta   90.00
_cell.angle_gamma   90.00
#
_symmetry.space_group_name_H-M   'P 1'
#
loop_
_entity.id
_entity.type
_entity.pdbx_description
1 polymer ?
#
loop_
_entity_poly.entity_id
_entity_poly.type
_entity_poly.pdbx_seq_one_letter_code
_entity_poly.pdbx_strand_id
1 'polypeptide(L)'
;MDTEPVIPLPTSLSQVPDKPKKNKKQPWKKLLWYKQDYEDNYTDSSFLSQLKRNSTVVNYSYWKLFSDFTLIVLHLSVIMSVILVFYGIYKLNWNPIVPTLVSSMLTALGFIIYVITLKIRRNRELINLQKLKIEQLIRPSRIPRFNISRSRPTSRSSSPFQQSIDAITTRDGTLDLEKLLVEPNPPDLFDTLKSAILILLTLLTFSPVLKSLTNSTASDSIWALSTWLCLLNVLFNDYAIDFSNANRQHTDSNPDLQIPNSNLSKNISLSNAIVLASRLNSNLSAFCFIVFSIEVSGLLPVFNNFTRHCQFWAFHWFQVFAITTAVDYAIFKIFGLGWFLTWISIHFLIVVVGPWYFIVLQKYKDELQGPWDPAKPIFKSI
;
A
#
# COMPACT_ATOMS: atom_id res chain seq x y z
N MET A 1 -63.82 29.57 83.95
CA MET A 1 -63.19 30.57 84.81
C MET A 1 -61.79 30.78 84.26
N ASP A 2 -61.48 32.06 84.01
CA ASP A 2 -60.14 32.67 84.00
C ASP A 2 -59.29 32.42 82.73
N THR A 3 -59.29 33.37 81.77
CA THR A 3 -58.32 34.49 81.54
C THR A 3 -56.95 33.95 81.08
N GLU A 4 -56.34 34.34 79.95
CA GLU A 4 -56.00 35.70 79.47
C GLU A 4 -55.32 35.60 78.03
N PRO A 5 -54.68 36.63 77.38
CA PRO A 5 -55.26 37.40 76.26
C PRO A 5 -54.41 37.60 74.94
N VAL A 6 -55.10 37.98 73.83
CA VAL A 6 -54.90 39.12 72.85
C VAL A 6 -53.65 39.32 71.91
N ILE A 7 -53.86 39.10 70.57
CA ILE A 7 -53.71 39.96 69.31
C ILE A 7 -52.29 40.48 68.85
N PRO A 8 -51.92 40.80 67.55
CA PRO A 8 -52.58 40.75 66.19
C PRO A 8 -51.80 40.14 64.97
N LEU A 9 -52.52 40.04 63.84
CA LEU A 9 -52.18 39.85 62.38
C LEU A 9 -51.13 40.88 61.82
N PRO A 10 -50.53 40.80 60.58
CA PRO A 10 -51.25 40.54 59.31
C PRO A 10 -50.49 39.94 58.07
N THR A 11 -51.27 39.67 57.01
CA THR A 11 -50.96 39.89 55.57
C THR A 11 -50.34 38.77 54.72
N SER A 12 -51.24 38.11 53.98
CA SER A 12 -51.20 37.76 52.54
C SER A 12 -49.94 37.11 51.92
N LEU A 13 -50.14 35.96 51.26
CA LEU A 13 -50.28 35.88 49.79
C LEU A 13 -50.30 34.40 49.38
N SER A 14 -51.36 34.05 48.68
CA SER A 14 -51.50 32.85 47.85
C SER A 14 -50.27 32.61 46.97
N GLN A 15 -49.63 31.44 47.09
CA GLN A 15 -48.75 30.91 46.06
C GLN A 15 -49.24 29.54 45.61
N VAL A 16 -49.84 29.55 44.41
CA VAL A 16 -50.01 28.39 43.55
C VAL A 16 -48.62 27.78 43.30
N PRO A 17 -48.42 26.46 43.43
CA PRO A 17 -47.12 25.88 43.09
C PRO A 17 -46.91 25.96 41.57
N ASP A 18 -45.88 26.70 41.18
CA ASP A 18 -45.41 26.84 39.81
C ASP A 18 -45.12 25.47 39.18
N LYS A 19 -45.65 25.24 37.97
CA LYS A 19 -45.25 24.12 37.11
C LYS A 19 -43.73 24.19 36.91
N PRO A 20 -42.97 23.08 37.04
CA PRO A 20 -41.54 23.11 36.84
C PRO A 20 -41.24 23.60 35.41
N LYS A 21 -40.46 24.67 35.32
CA LYS A 21 -39.94 25.21 34.05
C LYS A 21 -39.21 24.07 33.33
N LYS A 22 -39.76 23.61 32.21
CA LYS A 22 -39.06 22.68 31.31
C LYS A 22 -37.79 23.36 30.84
N ASN A 23 -36.64 22.95 31.39
CA ASN A 23 -35.33 23.32 30.86
C ASN A 23 -35.30 22.91 29.39
N LYS A 24 -35.16 23.88 28.49
CA LYS A 24 -35.01 23.61 27.06
C LYS A 24 -33.70 22.83 26.90
N LYS A 25 -33.80 21.54 26.57
CA LYS A 25 -32.64 20.72 26.19
C LYS A 25 -31.91 21.42 25.03
N GLN A 26 -30.58 21.43 25.07
CA GLN A 26 -29.82 21.91 23.92
C GLN A 26 -30.15 21.05 22.70
N PRO A 27 -30.19 21.62 21.49
CA PRO A 27 -30.42 20.82 20.28
C PRO A 27 -29.33 19.76 20.15
N TRP A 28 -29.75 18.56 19.78
CA TRP A 28 -28.84 17.44 19.54
C TRP A 28 -27.78 17.83 18.50
N LYS A 29 -26.52 17.45 18.73
CA LYS A 29 -25.42 17.70 17.78
C LYS A 29 -24.81 16.38 17.34
N LYS A 30 -24.40 16.37 16.08
CA LYS A 30 -23.96 15.18 15.37
C LYS A 30 -22.47 14.93 15.51
N LEU A 31 -22.00 14.87 16.74
CA LEU A 31 -20.59 14.74 17.04
C LEU A 31 -20.35 13.36 17.64
N LEU A 32 -19.53 12.56 16.98
CA LEU A 32 -19.15 11.26 17.52
C LEU A 32 -18.37 11.46 18.82
N TRP A 33 -18.71 10.70 19.86
CA TRP A 33 -18.07 10.75 21.20
C TRP A 33 -18.26 12.03 22.01
N TYR A 34 -19.14 12.94 21.59
CA TYR A 34 -19.48 14.12 22.37
C TYR A 34 -20.64 13.81 23.32
N LYS A 35 -20.43 14.00 24.63
CA LYS A 35 -21.45 13.74 25.66
C LYS A 35 -22.57 14.77 25.58
N GLN A 36 -23.82 14.32 25.46
CA GLN A 36 -25.02 15.16 25.31
C GLN A 36 -26.16 14.66 26.20
N ASP A 37 -27.16 15.51 26.44
CA ASP A 37 -28.35 15.20 27.27
C ASP A 37 -29.43 14.39 26.50
N TYR A 38 -28.97 13.44 25.70
CA TYR A 38 -29.77 12.51 24.90
C TYR A 38 -29.34 11.08 25.19
N GLU A 39 -30.27 10.14 25.09
CA GLU A 39 -29.98 8.71 25.28
C GLU A 39 -29.00 8.20 24.22
N ASP A 40 -28.23 7.17 24.52
CA ASP A 40 -27.19 6.64 23.62
C ASP A 40 -27.77 6.09 22.29
N ASN A 41 -29.04 5.69 22.28
CA ASN A 41 -29.78 5.24 21.10
C ASN A 41 -30.61 6.35 20.43
N TYR A 42 -30.57 7.59 20.94
CA TYR A 42 -31.33 8.70 20.37
C TYR A 42 -30.71 9.15 19.05
N THR A 43 -31.54 9.12 17.99
CA THR A 43 -31.20 9.66 16.67
C THR A 43 -32.18 10.78 16.33
N ASP A 44 -31.66 11.96 15.98
CA ASP A 44 -32.51 13.10 15.65
C ASP A 44 -33.27 12.88 14.32
N SER A 45 -34.49 13.41 14.21
CA SER A 45 -35.32 13.28 13.00
C SER A 45 -34.66 13.88 11.74
N SER A 46 -33.78 14.88 11.91
CA SER A 46 -33.02 15.48 10.82
C SER A 46 -31.80 14.66 10.38
N PHE A 47 -31.44 13.59 11.09
CA PHE A 47 -30.22 12.82 10.86
C PHE A 47 -30.13 12.24 9.45
N LEU A 48 -31.20 11.58 9.00
CA LEU A 48 -31.26 10.97 7.65
C LEU A 48 -31.31 12.03 6.54
N SER A 49 -31.86 13.22 6.82
CA SER A 49 -31.93 14.31 5.84
C SER A 49 -30.55 14.88 5.48
N GLN A 50 -29.57 14.69 6.35
CA GLN A 50 -28.20 15.18 6.19
C GLN A 50 -27.27 14.13 5.58
N LEU A 51 -27.80 12.98 5.15
CA LEU A 51 -27.01 11.90 4.58
C LEU A 51 -26.58 12.29 3.16
N LYS A 52 -25.27 12.41 2.94
CA LYS A 52 -24.71 12.74 1.63
C LYS A 52 -24.56 11.47 0.81
N ARG A 53 -25.09 11.48 -0.41
CA ARG A 53 -24.83 10.44 -1.41
C ARG A 53 -23.71 10.89 -2.32
N ASN A 54 -22.75 10.01 -2.54
CA ASN A 54 -21.74 10.14 -3.58
C ASN A 54 -20.86 11.41 -3.51
N SER A 55 -20.73 12.04 -2.34
CA SER A 55 -19.93 13.27 -2.17
C SER A 55 -18.42 13.08 -2.36
N THR A 56 -17.93 11.85 -2.31
CA THR A 56 -16.50 11.50 -2.51
C THR A 56 -16.29 10.58 -3.71
N VAL A 57 -17.26 10.50 -4.63
CA VAL A 57 -17.08 9.72 -5.86
C VAL A 57 -16.05 10.41 -6.75
N VAL A 58 -14.87 9.78 -6.84
CA VAL A 58 -13.81 10.17 -7.77
C VAL A 58 -14.15 9.62 -9.15
N ASN A 59 -14.36 10.53 -10.11
CA ASN A 59 -14.47 10.16 -11.52
C ASN A 59 -13.06 9.85 -12.05
N TYR A 60 -12.88 8.67 -12.64
CA TYR A 60 -11.57 8.28 -13.15
C TYR A 60 -11.45 8.57 -14.64
N SER A 61 -10.25 9.00 -15.04
CA SER A 61 -9.91 9.11 -16.46
C SER A 61 -9.67 7.72 -17.05
N TYR A 62 -10.21 7.47 -18.25
CA TYR A 62 -10.00 6.22 -18.97
C TYR A 62 -8.51 5.88 -19.14
N TRP A 63 -7.68 6.87 -19.46
CA TRP A 63 -6.25 6.66 -19.68
C TRP A 63 -5.49 6.25 -18.42
N LYS A 64 -5.94 6.73 -17.25
CA LYS A 64 -5.38 6.29 -15.98
C LYS A 64 -5.71 4.82 -15.75
N LEU A 65 -6.98 4.43 -15.91
CA LEU A 65 -7.40 3.03 -15.81
C LEU A 65 -6.68 2.15 -16.82
N PHE A 66 -6.58 2.59 -18.08
CA PHE A 66 -5.82 1.86 -19.10
C PHE A 66 -4.40 1.56 -18.63
N SER A 67 -3.69 2.58 -18.11
CA SER A 67 -2.33 2.40 -17.55
C SER A 67 -2.28 1.52 -16.30
N ASP A 68 -3.39 1.37 -15.57
CA ASP A 68 -3.43 0.53 -14.37
C ASP A 68 -3.79 -0.93 -14.74
N PHE A 69 -4.68 -1.14 -15.72
CA PHE A 69 -5.02 -2.46 -16.25
C PHE A 69 -3.86 -3.12 -17.03
N THR A 70 -2.91 -2.33 -17.57
CA THR A 70 -1.68 -2.91 -18.15
C THR A 70 -0.82 -3.62 -17.12
N LEU A 71 -0.93 -3.31 -15.83
CA LEU A 71 -0.23 -4.05 -14.77
C LEU A 71 -0.76 -5.48 -14.63
N ILE A 72 -2.06 -5.69 -14.88
CA ILE A 72 -2.67 -7.03 -14.90
C ILE A 72 -2.09 -7.82 -16.06
N VAL A 73 -2.00 -7.22 -17.25
CA VAL A 73 -1.39 -7.86 -18.44
C VAL A 73 0.09 -8.13 -18.24
N LEU A 74 0.84 -7.21 -17.60
CA LEU A 74 2.23 -7.45 -17.24
C LEU A 74 2.37 -8.68 -16.33
N HIS A 75 1.52 -8.78 -15.30
CA HIS A 75 1.55 -9.91 -14.37
C HIS A 75 1.21 -11.23 -15.05
N LEU A 76 0.19 -11.25 -15.93
CA LEU A 76 -0.14 -12.42 -16.73
C LEU A 76 1.02 -12.83 -17.65
N SER A 77 1.70 -11.86 -18.25
CA SER A 77 2.88 -12.10 -19.09
C SER A 77 4.05 -12.66 -18.27
N VAL A 78 4.25 -12.18 -17.06
CA VAL A 78 5.25 -12.71 -16.11
C VAL A 78 4.95 -14.17 -15.75
N ILE A 79 3.71 -14.49 -15.38
CA ILE A 79 3.30 -15.90 -15.12
C ILE A 79 3.53 -16.75 -16.37
N MET A 80 3.10 -16.29 -17.54
CA MET A 80 3.28 -17.04 -18.78
C MET A 80 4.73 -17.23 -19.17
N SER A 81 5.61 -16.26 -18.89
CA SER A 81 7.04 -16.40 -19.14
C SER A 81 7.64 -17.58 -18.36
N VAL A 82 7.21 -17.81 -17.12
CA VAL A 82 7.59 -18.97 -16.30
C VAL A 82 7.09 -20.27 -16.94
N ILE A 83 5.83 -20.31 -17.38
CA ILE A 83 5.27 -21.50 -18.05
C ILE A 83 5.97 -21.78 -19.38
N LEU A 84 6.31 -20.76 -20.17
CA LEU A 84 7.00 -20.90 -21.46
C LEU A 84 8.42 -21.42 -21.29
N VAL A 85 9.18 -20.88 -20.33
CA VAL A 85 10.53 -21.37 -20.03
C VAL A 85 10.48 -22.80 -19.52
N PHE A 86 9.54 -23.14 -18.63
CA PHE A 86 9.33 -24.51 -18.21
C PHE A 86 9.03 -25.44 -19.39
N TYR A 87 8.06 -25.08 -20.23
CA TYR A 87 7.68 -25.88 -21.40
C TYR A 87 8.85 -26.04 -22.38
N GLY A 88 9.63 -24.97 -22.61
CA GLY A 88 10.82 -24.99 -23.44
C GLY A 88 11.87 -25.97 -22.92
N ILE A 89 12.15 -25.97 -21.62
CA ILE A 89 13.11 -26.92 -21.01
C ILE A 89 12.54 -28.35 -21.02
N TYR A 90 11.24 -28.52 -20.69
CA TYR A 90 10.61 -29.83 -20.49
C TYR A 90 10.29 -30.57 -21.80
N LYS A 91 9.82 -29.88 -22.84
CA LYS A 91 9.41 -30.48 -24.12
C LYS A 91 10.33 -30.16 -25.28
N LEU A 92 10.88 -28.94 -25.34
CA LEU A 92 11.70 -28.48 -26.47
C LEU A 92 13.21 -28.64 -26.24
N ASN A 93 13.62 -29.25 -25.12
CA ASN A 93 15.02 -29.45 -24.73
C ASN A 93 15.85 -28.15 -24.74
N TRP A 94 15.25 -27.03 -24.35
CA TRP A 94 15.99 -25.77 -24.22
C TRP A 94 17.09 -25.89 -23.17
N ASN A 95 18.23 -25.26 -23.43
CA ASN A 95 19.28 -25.15 -22.42
C ASN A 95 18.78 -24.27 -21.26
N PRO A 96 18.63 -24.81 -20.04
CA PRO A 96 18.09 -24.07 -18.91
C PRO A 96 19.00 -22.93 -18.44
N ILE A 97 20.31 -22.97 -18.76
CA ILE A 97 21.28 -21.96 -18.34
C ILE A 97 21.02 -20.62 -19.04
N VAL A 98 20.58 -20.63 -20.31
CA VAL A 98 20.39 -19.41 -21.10
C VAL A 98 19.34 -18.47 -20.50
N PRO A 99 18.08 -18.89 -20.25
CA PRO A 99 17.07 -18.00 -19.67
C PRO A 99 17.47 -17.53 -18.27
N THR A 100 18.05 -18.41 -17.44
CA THR A 100 18.53 -18.04 -16.09
C THR A 100 19.67 -17.04 -16.14
N LEU A 101 20.66 -17.21 -17.02
CA LEU A 101 21.76 -16.27 -17.12
C LEU A 101 21.28 -14.89 -17.58
N VAL A 102 20.39 -14.85 -18.58
CA VAL A 102 19.79 -13.60 -19.06
C VAL A 102 18.99 -12.90 -17.95
N SER A 103 18.16 -13.63 -17.20
CA SER A 103 17.37 -13.07 -16.10
C SER A 103 18.25 -12.62 -14.93
N SER A 104 19.30 -13.37 -14.58
CA SER A 104 20.24 -12.98 -13.52
C SER A 104 21.04 -11.73 -13.88
N MET A 105 21.50 -11.62 -15.14
CA MET A 105 22.19 -10.41 -15.62
C MET A 105 21.27 -9.19 -15.59
N LEU A 106 20.02 -9.34 -16.04
CA LEU A 106 19.03 -8.26 -16.02
C LEU A 106 18.68 -7.86 -14.58
N THR A 107 18.57 -8.83 -13.68
CA THR A 107 18.31 -8.59 -12.24
C THR A 107 19.48 -7.87 -11.58
N ALA A 108 20.71 -8.27 -11.86
CA ALA A 108 21.91 -7.61 -11.35
C ALA A 108 22.00 -6.16 -11.85
N LEU A 109 21.73 -5.92 -13.15
CA LEU A 109 21.68 -4.58 -13.72
C LEU A 109 20.56 -3.74 -13.08
N GLY A 110 19.36 -4.30 -12.94
CA GLY A 110 18.23 -3.65 -12.27
C GLY A 110 18.55 -3.29 -10.82
N PHE A 111 19.22 -4.18 -10.09
CA PHE A 111 19.66 -3.92 -8.71
C PHE A 111 20.70 -2.78 -8.63
N ILE A 112 21.67 -2.74 -9.54
CA ILE A 112 22.64 -1.63 -9.61
C ILE A 112 21.91 -0.30 -9.88
N ILE A 113 20.97 -0.29 -10.84
CA ILE A 113 20.15 0.90 -11.14
C ILE A 113 19.34 1.32 -9.91
N TYR A 114 18.73 0.37 -9.19
CA TYR A 114 17.98 0.60 -7.97
C TYR A 114 18.84 1.28 -6.89
N VAL A 115 20.02 0.72 -6.58
CA VAL A 115 20.93 1.25 -5.57
C VAL A 115 21.43 2.65 -5.93
N ILE A 116 21.89 2.83 -7.17
CA ILE A 116 22.39 4.14 -7.64
C ILE A 116 21.28 5.19 -7.55
N THR A 117 20.07 4.86 -7.99
CA THR A 117 18.94 5.79 -7.99
C THR A 117 18.54 6.18 -6.58
N LEU A 118 18.42 5.22 -5.64
CA LEU A 118 18.15 5.50 -4.23
C LEU A 118 19.23 6.39 -3.61
N LYS A 119 20.50 6.09 -3.87
CA LYS A 119 21.62 6.90 -3.39
C LYS A 119 21.53 8.34 -3.91
N ILE A 120 21.24 8.53 -5.19
CA ILE A 120 21.06 9.87 -5.78
C ILE A 120 19.89 10.61 -5.14
N ARG A 121 18.73 9.95 -4.99
CA ARG A 121 17.51 10.57 -4.46
C ARG A 121 17.69 10.98 -3.00
N ARG A 122 18.20 10.07 -2.16
CA ARG A 122 18.50 10.36 -0.75
C ARG A 122 19.50 11.50 -0.59
N ASN A 123 20.57 11.53 -1.42
CA ASN A 123 21.53 12.62 -1.40
C ASN A 123 20.89 13.98 -1.78
N ARG A 124 19.95 13.99 -2.73
CA ARG A 124 19.19 15.21 -3.07
C ARG A 124 18.32 15.68 -1.92
N GLU A 125 17.64 14.77 -1.22
CA GLU A 125 16.84 15.11 -0.03
C GLU A 125 17.70 15.69 1.09
N LEU A 126 18.84 15.06 1.39
CA LEU A 126 19.81 15.58 2.35
C LEU A 126 20.27 17.00 2.01
N ILE A 127 20.59 17.28 0.74
CA ILE A 127 20.99 18.62 0.30
C ILE A 127 19.85 19.63 0.49
N ASN A 128 18.60 19.25 0.17
CA ASN A 128 17.45 20.13 0.34
C ASN A 128 17.19 20.43 1.82
N LEU A 129 17.28 19.41 2.68
CA LEU A 129 17.13 19.57 4.13
C LEU A 129 18.26 20.43 4.73
N GLN A 130 19.49 20.26 4.26
CA GLN A 130 20.62 21.11 4.66
C GLN A 130 20.40 22.57 4.22
N LYS A 131 19.89 22.82 3.01
CA LYS A 131 19.54 24.16 2.55
C LYS A 131 18.45 24.79 3.41
N LEU A 132 17.40 24.05 3.75
CA LEU A 132 16.34 24.53 4.65
C LEU A 132 16.89 24.87 6.03
N LYS A 133 17.80 24.06 6.58
CA LYS A 133 18.49 24.34 7.84
C LYS A 133 19.34 25.61 7.76
N ILE A 134 20.07 25.82 6.67
CA ILE A 134 20.89 27.02 6.44
C ILE A 134 19.99 28.26 6.29
N GLU A 135 18.89 28.17 5.54
CA GLU A 135 17.95 29.28 5.34
C GLU A 135 17.31 29.72 6.67
N GLN A 136 16.97 28.77 7.54
CA GLN A 136 16.49 29.05 8.91
C GLN A 136 17.54 29.77 9.77
N LEU A 137 18.83 29.46 9.59
CA LEU A 137 19.93 30.12 10.31
C LEU A 137 20.23 31.53 9.77
N ILE A 138 20.15 31.73 8.44
CA ILE A 138 20.48 33.00 7.78
C ILE A 138 19.35 34.03 7.90
N ARG A 139 18.10 33.59 7.78
CA ARG A 139 16.92 34.46 7.88
C ARG A 139 16.11 34.04 9.11
N PRO A 140 16.53 34.44 10.33
CA PRO A 140 15.67 34.35 11.49
C PRO A 140 14.54 35.37 11.28
N SER A 141 13.53 34.99 10.50
CA SER A 141 12.27 35.71 10.48
C SER A 141 11.83 35.87 11.93
N ARG A 142 11.39 37.07 12.31
CA ARG A 142 10.85 37.37 13.64
C ARG A 142 9.70 36.41 13.93
N ILE A 143 10.00 35.27 14.51
CA ILE A 143 9.05 34.50 15.31
C ILE A 143 8.96 35.29 16.64
N PRO A 144 7.77 35.56 17.18
CA PRO A 144 7.66 36.24 18.47
C PRO A 144 8.53 35.48 19.47
N ARG A 145 9.30 36.21 20.29
CA ARG A 145 10.01 35.60 21.42
C ARG A 145 8.95 34.87 22.24
N PHE A 146 8.83 33.55 22.09
CA PHE A 146 8.34 32.73 23.17
C PHE A 146 9.39 32.88 24.24
N ASN A 147 9.09 33.75 25.21
CA ASN A 147 9.86 33.87 26.44
C ASN A 147 9.95 32.47 27.02
N ILE A 148 11.11 31.83 26.86
CA ILE A 148 11.50 30.68 27.67
C ILE A 148 11.84 31.29 29.04
N SER A 149 10.79 31.65 29.79
CA SER A 149 10.89 31.76 31.22
C SER A 149 11.17 30.35 31.72
N ARG A 150 12.44 30.15 32.10
CA ARG A 150 12.96 29.03 32.90
C ARG A 150 11.96 28.73 34.02
N SER A 151 11.05 27.81 33.78
CA SER A 151 10.08 27.32 34.76
C SER A 151 10.31 25.83 34.94
N ARG A 152 10.43 25.45 36.21
CA ARG A 152 10.74 24.11 36.70
C ARG A 152 9.84 23.04 36.07
N PRO A 153 10.33 21.79 35.96
CA PRO A 153 9.61 20.72 35.29
C PRO A 153 8.36 20.40 36.10
N THR A 154 7.20 20.66 35.53
CA THR A 154 5.93 20.10 36.01
C THR A 154 5.24 19.43 34.83
N SER A 155 4.90 18.18 35.05
CA SER A 155 4.33 17.24 34.10
C SER A 155 3.05 17.76 33.46
N ARG A 156 3.04 18.01 32.14
CA ARG A 156 1.95 17.68 31.20
C ARG A 156 2.22 18.15 29.76
N SER A 157 2.04 17.20 28.84
CA SER A 157 1.86 17.25 27.38
C SER A 157 2.28 18.51 26.62
N SER A 158 3.41 18.43 25.92
CA SER A 158 3.79 19.29 24.81
C SER A 158 2.81 19.15 23.63
N SER A 159 2.63 20.22 22.83
CA SER A 159 1.79 20.19 21.62
C SER A 159 2.32 19.14 20.63
N PRO A 160 1.49 18.55 19.73
CA PRO A 160 1.95 17.50 18.81
C PRO A 160 3.16 17.93 17.96
N PHE A 161 3.21 19.21 17.61
CA PHE A 161 4.32 19.83 16.90
C PHE A 161 5.56 19.99 17.80
N GLN A 162 5.39 20.44 19.05
CA GLN A 162 6.50 20.57 20.00
C GLN A 162 7.06 19.19 20.40
N GLN A 163 6.20 18.17 20.50
CA GLN A 163 6.59 16.79 20.77
C GLN A 163 7.39 16.19 19.62
N SER A 164 7.08 16.55 18.37
CA SER A 164 7.91 16.18 17.21
C SER A 164 9.27 16.88 17.26
N ILE A 165 9.34 18.19 17.54
CA ILE A 165 10.62 18.93 17.61
C ILE A 165 11.48 18.47 18.80
N ASP A 166 10.87 18.23 19.97
CA ASP A 166 11.56 17.73 21.17
C ASP A 166 12.05 16.28 20.99
N ALA A 167 11.37 15.46 20.16
CA ALA A 167 11.83 14.11 19.79
C ALA A 167 12.96 14.09 18.73
N ILE A 168 13.12 15.19 17.99
CA ILE A 168 14.09 15.38 16.89
C ILE A 168 15.38 16.07 17.37
N THR A 169 15.36 16.70 18.54
CA THR A 169 16.51 17.39 19.13
C THR A 169 17.39 16.40 19.91
N THR A 170 18.62 16.17 19.46
CA THR A 170 19.60 15.37 20.23
C THR A 170 20.01 16.10 21.52
N ARG A 171 20.59 15.38 22.49
CA ARG A 171 21.01 15.95 23.80
C ARG A 171 21.93 17.18 23.68
N ASP A 172 22.60 17.36 22.53
CA ASP A 172 23.52 18.47 22.25
C ASP A 172 22.87 19.62 21.44
N GLY A 173 21.56 19.60 21.23
CA GLY A 173 20.84 20.64 20.48
C GLY A 173 21.01 20.57 18.96
N THR A 174 21.56 19.47 18.42
CA THR A 174 21.69 19.28 16.97
C THR A 174 20.46 18.55 16.42
N LEU A 175 19.82 19.15 15.41
CA LEU A 175 18.73 18.54 14.63
C LEU A 175 19.27 17.30 13.89
N ASP A 176 18.76 16.13 14.25
CA ASP A 176 19.07 14.86 13.59
C ASP A 176 18.32 14.77 12.25
N LEU A 177 18.97 15.26 11.20
CA LEU A 177 18.40 15.40 9.86
C LEU A 177 18.06 14.05 9.22
N GLU A 178 18.65 12.96 9.72
CA GLU A 178 18.45 11.60 9.23
C GLU A 178 17.01 11.12 9.50
N LYS A 179 16.41 11.55 10.61
CA LYS A 179 15.01 11.23 10.96
C LYS A 179 13.96 11.92 10.08
N LEU A 180 14.37 12.92 9.31
CA LEU A 180 13.50 13.68 8.40
C LEU A 180 13.61 13.20 6.94
N LEU A 181 14.47 12.23 6.66
CA LEU A 181 14.57 11.64 5.33
C LEU A 181 13.36 10.75 5.05
N VAL A 182 12.80 10.92 3.85
CA VAL A 182 11.66 10.13 3.38
C VAL A 182 12.18 8.88 2.69
N GLU A 183 13.28 8.99 1.94
CA GLU A 183 13.86 7.85 1.23
C GLU A 183 14.68 6.94 2.15
N PRO A 184 14.51 5.61 2.03
CA PRO A 184 15.29 4.65 2.80
C PRO A 184 16.78 4.71 2.43
N ASN A 185 17.63 4.24 3.34
CA ASN A 185 19.06 4.07 3.04
C ASN A 185 19.21 3.06 1.88
N PRO A 186 19.97 3.35 0.81
CA PRO A 186 20.32 2.36 -0.19
C PRO A 186 20.91 1.12 0.48
N PRO A 187 20.52 -0.09 0.04
CA PRO A 187 21.06 -1.31 0.61
C PRO A 187 22.56 -1.40 0.31
N ASP A 188 23.30 -2.00 1.24
CA ASP A 188 24.71 -2.28 1.02
C ASP A 188 24.88 -3.38 -0.03
N LEU A 189 25.79 -3.15 -0.98
CA LEU A 189 26.03 -4.06 -2.10
C LEU A 189 26.64 -5.37 -1.61
N PHE A 190 27.57 -5.30 -0.65
CA PHE A 190 28.27 -6.47 -0.15
C PHE A 190 27.34 -7.38 0.65
N ASP A 191 26.55 -6.81 1.57
CA ASP A 191 25.57 -7.57 2.36
C ASP A 191 24.49 -8.20 1.47
N THR A 192 24.03 -7.49 0.44
CA THR A 192 23.05 -8.03 -0.50
C THR A 192 23.65 -9.13 -1.37
N LEU A 193 24.88 -8.95 -1.88
CA LEU A 193 25.59 -9.96 -2.66
C LEU A 193 25.84 -11.23 -1.83
N LYS A 194 26.28 -11.05 -0.58
CA LYS A 194 26.46 -12.15 0.37
C LYS A 194 25.16 -12.93 0.56
N SER A 195 24.05 -12.22 0.78
CA SER A 195 22.72 -12.84 0.92
C SER A 195 22.28 -13.56 -0.35
N ALA A 196 22.49 -12.96 -1.52
CA ALA A 196 22.17 -13.57 -2.81
C ALA A 196 22.98 -14.85 -3.06
N ILE A 197 24.28 -14.84 -2.79
CA ILE A 197 25.14 -16.03 -2.88
C ILE A 197 24.66 -17.12 -1.93
N LEU A 198 24.32 -16.77 -0.69
CA LEU A 198 23.78 -17.74 0.27
C LEU A 198 22.47 -18.37 -0.21
N ILE A 199 21.55 -17.57 -0.77
CA ILE A 199 20.30 -18.08 -1.33
C ILE A 199 20.57 -19.00 -2.53
N LEU A 200 21.46 -18.62 -3.44
CA LEU A 200 21.82 -19.44 -4.60
C LEU A 200 22.48 -20.77 -4.20
N LEU A 201 23.41 -20.75 -3.25
CA LEU A 201 24.02 -21.97 -2.72
C LEU A 201 22.99 -22.87 -2.04
N THR A 202 22.09 -22.28 -1.26
CA THR A 202 21.00 -23.00 -0.58
C THR A 202 20.07 -23.66 -1.61
N LEU A 203 19.64 -22.93 -2.64
CA LEU A 203 18.82 -23.47 -3.72
C LEU A 203 19.55 -24.56 -4.52
N LEU A 204 20.86 -24.41 -4.74
CA LEU A 204 21.66 -25.41 -5.43
C LEU A 204 21.72 -26.73 -4.64
N THR A 205 21.94 -26.65 -3.33
CA THR A 205 21.96 -27.82 -2.44
C THR A 205 20.59 -28.48 -2.31
N PHE A 206 19.51 -27.69 -2.21
CA PHE A 206 18.15 -28.22 -2.08
C PHE A 206 17.48 -28.60 -3.40
N SER A 207 18.05 -28.23 -4.56
CA SER A 207 17.47 -28.50 -5.87
C SER A 207 17.06 -29.98 -6.09
N PRO A 208 17.88 -31.00 -5.72
CA PRO A 208 17.47 -32.40 -5.86
C PRO A 208 16.22 -32.74 -5.04
N VAL A 209 16.06 -32.14 -3.86
CA VAL A 209 14.91 -32.33 -2.97
C VAL A 209 13.67 -31.62 -3.53
N LEU A 210 13.81 -30.38 -3.99
CA LEU A 210 12.71 -29.62 -4.59
C LEU A 210 12.19 -30.31 -5.86
N LYS A 211 13.09 -30.88 -6.67
CA LYS A 211 12.75 -31.70 -7.83
C LYS A 211 12.06 -33.01 -7.44
N SER A 212 12.52 -33.70 -6.40
CA SER A 212 11.95 -35.00 -6.02
C SER A 212 10.61 -34.90 -5.29
N LEU A 213 10.28 -33.75 -4.70
CA LEU A 213 9.12 -33.52 -3.83
C LEU A 213 7.79 -34.03 -4.40
N THR A 214 7.52 -33.72 -5.67
CA THR A 214 6.29 -34.12 -6.36
C THR A 214 6.58 -35.06 -7.53
N ASN A 215 7.72 -35.77 -7.49
CA ASN A 215 8.11 -36.68 -8.58
C ASN A 215 7.17 -37.90 -8.72
N SER A 216 6.56 -38.34 -7.61
CA SER A 216 5.59 -39.44 -7.59
C SER A 216 4.20 -39.08 -8.11
N THR A 217 3.91 -37.80 -8.30
CA THR A 217 2.61 -37.32 -8.80
C THR A 217 2.57 -37.40 -10.33
N ALA A 218 1.42 -37.80 -10.89
CA ALA A 218 1.24 -37.88 -12.34
C ALA A 218 1.39 -36.51 -13.02
N SER A 219 1.97 -36.50 -14.22
CA SER A 219 2.23 -35.26 -14.98
C SER A 219 0.95 -34.46 -15.27
N ASP A 220 -0.16 -35.12 -15.58
CA ASP A 220 -1.43 -34.45 -15.88
C ASP A 220 -1.97 -33.70 -14.64
N SER A 221 -1.85 -34.32 -13.46
CA SER A 221 -2.20 -33.69 -12.19
C SER A 221 -1.29 -32.50 -11.87
N ILE A 222 -0.01 -32.55 -12.25
CA ILE A 222 0.94 -31.43 -12.08
C ILE A 222 0.54 -30.24 -12.97
N TRP A 223 0.17 -30.47 -14.23
CA TRP A 223 -0.34 -29.40 -15.12
C TRP A 223 -1.65 -28.80 -14.59
N ALA A 224 -2.57 -29.63 -14.07
CA ALA A 224 -3.81 -29.17 -13.47
C ALA A 224 -3.56 -28.33 -12.20
N LEU A 225 -2.67 -28.79 -11.31
CA LEU A 225 -2.32 -28.09 -10.10
C LEU A 225 -1.60 -26.76 -10.41
N SER A 226 -0.71 -26.75 -11.40
CA SER A 226 -0.06 -25.53 -11.88
C SER A 226 -1.07 -24.52 -12.40
N THR A 227 -2.08 -24.97 -13.15
CA THR A 227 -3.16 -24.10 -13.64
C THR A 227 -3.93 -23.45 -12.48
N TRP A 228 -4.29 -24.23 -11.46
CA TRP A 228 -4.93 -23.69 -10.25
C TRP A 228 -4.03 -22.72 -9.49
N LEU A 229 -2.74 -23.01 -9.34
CA LEU A 229 -1.80 -22.09 -8.69
C LEU A 229 -1.63 -20.80 -9.49
N CYS A 230 -1.60 -20.85 -10.82
CA CYS A 230 -1.61 -19.65 -11.66
C CYS A 230 -2.88 -18.82 -11.46
N LEU A 231 -4.05 -19.45 -11.42
CA LEU A 231 -5.33 -18.78 -11.17
C LEU A 231 -5.36 -18.11 -9.79
N LEU A 232 -4.96 -18.83 -8.74
CA LEU A 232 -4.86 -18.28 -7.39
C LEU A 232 -3.82 -17.16 -7.32
N ASN A 233 -2.72 -17.27 -8.06
CA ASN A 233 -1.71 -16.24 -8.13
C ASN A 233 -2.28 -14.94 -8.72
N VAL A 234 -3.03 -15.03 -9.82
CA VAL A 234 -3.73 -13.87 -10.41
C VAL A 234 -4.74 -13.29 -9.42
N LEU A 235 -5.54 -14.11 -8.72
CA LEU A 235 -6.57 -13.61 -7.80
C LEU A 235 -6.00 -12.93 -6.54
N PHE A 236 -4.92 -13.46 -5.98
CA PHE A 236 -4.31 -12.95 -4.75
C PHE A 236 -3.18 -11.96 -4.98
N ASN A 237 -2.88 -11.61 -6.23
CA ASN A 237 -1.88 -10.61 -6.52
C ASN A 237 -2.41 -9.22 -6.19
N ASP A 238 -1.61 -8.44 -5.46
CA ASP A 238 -1.90 -7.04 -5.23
C ASP A 238 -1.54 -6.24 -6.48
N TYR A 239 -2.57 -5.83 -7.21
CA TYR A 239 -2.43 -5.02 -8.42
C TYR A 239 -2.35 -3.52 -8.14
N ALA A 240 -2.17 -3.10 -6.88
CA ALA A 240 -2.01 -1.72 -6.41
C ALA A 240 -2.22 -0.67 -7.51
N ILE A 241 -3.50 -0.42 -7.78
CA ILE A 241 -3.94 0.64 -8.67
C ILE A 241 -3.71 1.92 -7.88
N ASP A 242 -2.65 2.63 -8.22
CA ASP A 242 -2.21 3.80 -7.48
C ASP A 242 -3.16 4.96 -7.82
N PHE A 243 -4.33 4.93 -7.19
CA PHE A 243 -5.31 6.00 -7.16
C PHE A 243 -4.75 7.07 -6.24
N SER A 244 -3.84 7.88 -6.80
CA SER A 244 -3.39 9.18 -6.30
C SER A 244 -4.10 9.57 -5.00
N ASN A 245 -3.43 9.30 -3.88
CA ASN A 245 -3.78 9.83 -2.57
C ASN A 245 -3.57 11.36 -2.59
N ALA A 246 -4.42 12.08 -3.31
CA ALA A 246 -4.43 13.54 -3.31
C ALA A 246 -4.85 14.13 -1.94
N ASN A 247 -5.24 13.30 -0.96
CA ASN A 247 -5.62 13.74 0.38
C ASN A 247 -5.11 12.89 1.56
N ARG A 248 -4.30 11.84 1.33
CA ARG A 248 -3.88 10.93 2.42
C ARG A 248 -2.54 11.27 3.06
N GLN A 249 -1.94 12.40 2.68
CA GLN A 249 -0.63 12.81 3.20
C GLN A 249 -0.70 13.59 4.53
N HIS A 250 -1.90 13.78 5.12
CA HIS A 250 -2.01 14.68 6.28
C HIS A 250 -2.80 14.17 7.48
N THR A 251 -3.21 12.90 7.59
CA THR A 251 -4.06 12.52 8.74
C THR A 251 -3.91 11.15 9.39
N ASP A 252 -3.03 10.25 8.97
CA ASP A 252 -2.90 8.97 9.68
C ASP A 252 -1.44 8.62 9.98
N SER A 253 -0.93 9.20 11.06
CA SER A 253 0.24 8.70 11.80
C SER A 253 -0.14 7.50 12.68
N ASN A 254 -0.95 6.58 12.17
CA ASN A 254 -1.30 5.33 12.86
C ASN A 254 -0.56 4.17 12.16
N PRO A 255 0.56 3.68 12.73
CA PRO A 255 1.32 2.57 12.15
C PRO A 255 0.52 1.25 12.10
N ASP A 256 -0.58 1.15 12.85
CA ASP A 256 -1.40 -0.06 12.96
C ASP A 256 -2.39 -0.29 11.81
N LEU A 257 -2.50 0.65 10.85
CA LEU A 257 -3.38 0.54 9.68
C LEU A 257 -2.60 0.45 8.36
N GLN A 258 -1.32 0.07 8.42
CA GLN A 258 -0.61 -0.42 7.25
C GLN A 258 -1.16 -1.81 6.94
N ILE A 259 -2.00 -1.92 5.91
CA ILE A 259 -2.37 -3.23 5.34
C ILE A 259 -1.04 -3.89 4.92
N PRO A 260 -0.60 -4.98 5.58
CA PRO A 260 0.67 -5.59 5.23
C PRO A 260 0.58 -6.11 3.80
N ASN A 261 1.54 -5.74 2.95
CA ASN A 261 1.69 -6.31 1.62
C ASN A 261 1.73 -7.84 1.77
N SER A 262 0.64 -8.51 1.40
CA SER A 262 0.56 -9.95 1.61
C SER A 262 1.58 -10.63 0.70
N ASN A 263 2.52 -11.39 1.29
CA ASN A 263 3.49 -12.18 0.52
C ASN A 263 2.85 -13.44 -0.09
N LEU A 264 1.52 -13.55 -0.04
CA LEU A 264 0.75 -14.71 -0.48
C LEU A 264 0.96 -14.99 -1.97
N SER A 265 0.80 -13.98 -2.84
CA SER A 265 1.02 -14.13 -4.29
C SER A 265 2.42 -14.69 -4.59
N LYS A 266 3.47 -14.10 -3.98
CA LYS A 266 4.86 -14.56 -4.17
C LYS A 266 5.06 -16.02 -3.76
N ASN A 267 4.47 -16.43 -2.63
CA ASN A 267 4.52 -17.81 -2.16
C ASN A 267 3.80 -18.76 -3.14
N ILE A 268 2.62 -18.39 -3.63
CA ILE A 268 1.88 -19.18 -4.63
C ILE A 268 2.71 -19.33 -5.91
N SER A 269 3.34 -18.26 -6.38
CA SER A 269 4.22 -18.30 -7.55
C SER A 269 5.42 -19.23 -7.36
N LEU A 270 6.05 -19.18 -6.18
CA LEU A 270 7.17 -20.05 -5.84
C LEU A 270 6.73 -21.52 -5.75
N SER A 271 5.57 -21.79 -5.12
CA SER A 271 4.98 -23.13 -5.08
C SER A 271 4.71 -23.67 -6.49
N ASN A 272 4.21 -22.83 -7.39
CA ASN A 272 3.99 -23.21 -8.79
C ASN A 272 5.30 -23.61 -9.48
N ALA A 273 6.35 -22.81 -9.32
CA ALA A 273 7.67 -23.11 -9.87
C ALA A 273 8.24 -24.43 -9.31
N ILE A 274 8.11 -24.69 -8.00
CA ILE A 274 8.61 -25.93 -7.38
C ILE A 274 7.87 -27.15 -7.93
N VAL A 275 6.54 -27.09 -8.03
CA VAL A 275 5.72 -28.19 -8.55
C VAL A 275 6.10 -28.51 -10.01
N LEU A 276 6.27 -27.48 -10.85
CA LEU A 276 6.71 -27.65 -12.24
C LEU A 276 8.14 -28.20 -12.32
N ALA A 277 9.07 -27.69 -11.50
CA ALA A 277 10.46 -28.13 -11.48
C ALA A 277 10.63 -29.64 -11.27
N SER A 278 9.68 -30.29 -10.59
CA SER A 278 9.68 -31.74 -10.35
C SER A 278 9.68 -32.60 -11.62
N ARG A 279 9.19 -32.04 -12.74
CA ARG A 279 9.10 -32.73 -14.03
C ARG A 279 10.37 -32.62 -14.86
N LEU A 280 11.32 -31.78 -14.46
CA LEU A 280 12.56 -31.58 -15.20
C LEU A 280 13.50 -32.76 -14.99
N ASN A 281 14.27 -33.14 -16.02
CA ASN A 281 15.08 -34.36 -15.96
C ASN A 281 16.37 -34.20 -15.13
N SER A 282 16.91 -32.98 -15.01
CA SER A 282 18.18 -32.71 -14.30
C SER A 282 17.99 -31.83 -13.06
N ASN A 283 18.83 -32.05 -12.05
CA ASN A 283 18.88 -31.17 -10.86
C ASN A 283 19.38 -29.77 -11.24
N LEU A 284 20.24 -29.68 -12.26
CA LEU A 284 20.69 -28.39 -12.79
C LEU A 284 19.54 -27.63 -13.45
N SER A 285 18.71 -28.31 -14.25
CA SER A 285 17.53 -27.67 -14.87
C SER A 285 16.51 -27.19 -13.83
N ALA A 286 16.29 -27.97 -12.76
CA ALA A 286 15.41 -27.57 -11.66
C ALA A 286 15.95 -26.33 -10.92
N PHE A 287 17.25 -26.31 -10.63
CA PHE A 287 17.90 -25.15 -10.02
C PHE A 287 17.76 -23.89 -10.89
N CYS A 288 18.17 -23.96 -12.17
CA CYS A 288 18.09 -22.85 -13.11
C CYS A 288 16.65 -22.31 -13.26
N PHE A 289 15.68 -23.21 -13.38
CA PHE A 289 14.28 -22.85 -13.53
C PHE A 289 13.69 -22.18 -12.27
N ILE A 290 14.02 -22.67 -11.08
CA ILE A 290 13.56 -22.07 -9.82
C ILE A 290 14.19 -20.68 -9.63
N VAL A 291 15.49 -20.52 -9.92
CA VAL A 291 16.17 -19.21 -9.88
C VAL A 291 15.51 -18.22 -10.85
N PHE A 292 15.31 -18.63 -12.11
CA PHE A 292 14.60 -17.84 -13.11
C PHE A 292 13.20 -17.40 -12.62
N SER A 293 12.46 -18.33 -12.02
CA SER A 293 11.10 -18.05 -11.52
C SER A 293 11.10 -17.04 -10.37
N ILE A 294 12.06 -17.12 -9.45
CA ILE A 294 12.22 -16.17 -8.33
C ILE A 294 12.58 -14.77 -8.86
N GLU A 295 13.48 -14.69 -9.85
CA GLU A 295 13.88 -13.42 -10.46
C GLU A 295 12.71 -12.74 -11.17
N VAL A 296 12.00 -13.49 -12.03
CA VAL A 296 10.95 -12.93 -12.89
C VAL A 296 9.63 -12.71 -12.16
N SER A 297 9.23 -13.59 -11.24
CA SER A 297 7.95 -13.45 -10.52
C SER A 297 8.09 -12.79 -9.14
N GLY A 298 9.31 -12.74 -8.59
CA GLY A 298 9.59 -12.14 -7.29
C GLY A 298 10.23 -10.75 -7.41
N LEU A 299 11.38 -10.65 -8.08
CA LEU A 299 12.21 -9.44 -8.07
C LEU A 299 11.77 -8.41 -9.13
N LEU A 300 11.39 -8.86 -10.32
CA LEU A 300 10.97 -7.97 -11.41
C LEU A 300 9.74 -7.11 -11.02
N PRO A 301 8.65 -7.63 -10.40
CA PRO A 301 7.54 -6.79 -9.96
C PRO A 301 7.95 -5.72 -8.94
N VAL A 302 8.91 -6.03 -8.06
CA VAL A 302 9.47 -5.07 -7.09
C VAL A 302 10.19 -3.94 -7.83
N PHE A 303 11.01 -4.27 -8.83
CA PHE A 303 11.71 -3.28 -9.65
C PHE A 303 10.76 -2.43 -10.51
N ASN A 304 9.70 -3.04 -11.04
CA ASN A 304 8.66 -2.32 -11.77
C ASN A 304 7.92 -1.32 -10.87
N ASN A 305 7.58 -1.73 -9.64
CA ASN A 305 6.96 -0.85 -8.66
C ASN A 305 7.89 0.30 -8.25
N PHE A 306 9.17 0.01 -8.05
CA PHE A 306 10.20 1.02 -7.81
C PHE A 306 10.27 2.06 -8.94
N THR A 307 10.28 1.60 -10.20
CA THR A 307 10.33 2.47 -11.38
C THR A 307 9.13 3.44 -11.40
N ARG A 308 7.93 2.96 -11.03
CA ARG A 308 6.72 3.80 -10.89
C ARG A 308 6.82 4.79 -9.72
N HIS A 309 7.31 4.35 -8.56
CA HIS A 309 7.49 5.22 -7.39
C HIS A 309 8.48 6.36 -7.66
N CYS A 310 9.54 6.11 -8.44
CA CYS A 310 10.48 7.12 -8.89
C CYS A 310 10.00 7.98 -10.06
N GLN A 311 8.76 7.79 -10.54
CA GLN A 311 8.15 8.52 -11.65
C GLN A 311 8.91 8.36 -12.99
N PHE A 312 9.63 7.25 -13.18
CA PHE A 312 10.33 6.93 -14.43
C PHE A 312 9.37 6.28 -15.45
N TRP A 313 8.34 7.03 -15.85
CA TRP A 313 7.24 6.52 -16.68
C TRP A 313 7.69 5.96 -18.03
N ALA A 314 8.63 6.61 -18.73
CA ALA A 314 9.12 6.11 -20.02
C ALA A 314 9.80 4.74 -19.88
N PHE A 315 10.59 4.55 -18.82
CA PHE A 315 11.27 3.29 -18.56
C PHE A 315 10.29 2.20 -18.09
N HIS A 316 9.29 2.56 -17.28
CA HIS A 316 8.20 1.64 -16.92
C HIS A 316 7.47 1.13 -18.17
N TRP A 317 7.07 2.01 -19.08
CA TRP A 317 6.42 1.61 -20.32
C TRP A 317 7.33 0.75 -21.20
N PHE A 318 8.62 1.11 -21.30
CA PHE A 318 9.61 0.27 -21.98
C PHE A 318 9.66 -1.15 -21.39
N GLN A 319 9.71 -1.28 -20.05
CA GLN A 319 9.69 -2.60 -19.40
C GLN A 319 8.42 -3.38 -19.71
N VAL A 320 7.24 -2.75 -19.59
CA VAL A 320 5.96 -3.38 -19.88
C VAL A 320 5.94 -3.90 -21.32
N PHE A 321 6.23 -3.05 -22.29
CA PHE A 321 6.23 -3.42 -23.70
C PHE A 321 7.29 -4.48 -24.03
N ALA A 322 8.50 -4.38 -23.48
CA ALA A 322 9.56 -5.34 -23.73
C ALA A 322 9.16 -6.75 -23.26
N ILE A 323 8.59 -6.85 -22.06
CA ILE A 323 8.21 -8.13 -21.45
C ILE A 323 7.01 -8.74 -22.17
N THR A 324 5.94 -7.95 -22.40
CA THR A 324 4.76 -8.45 -23.09
C THR A 324 5.12 -8.90 -24.51
N THR A 325 5.89 -8.09 -25.25
CA THR A 325 6.29 -8.43 -26.64
C THR A 325 7.19 -9.66 -26.69
N ALA A 326 8.10 -9.84 -25.72
CA ALA A 326 8.94 -11.03 -25.64
C ALA A 326 8.10 -12.31 -25.41
N VAL A 327 7.10 -12.24 -24.53
CA VAL A 327 6.16 -13.34 -24.26
C VAL A 327 5.29 -13.63 -25.47
N ASP A 328 4.74 -12.59 -26.09
CA ASP A 328 3.91 -12.68 -27.29
C ASP A 328 4.67 -13.36 -28.44
N TYR A 329 5.94 -12.94 -28.67
CA TYR A 329 6.82 -13.56 -29.65
C TYR A 329 7.10 -15.04 -29.31
N ALA A 330 7.37 -15.36 -28.05
CA ALA A 330 7.61 -16.73 -27.61
C ALA A 330 6.38 -17.63 -27.82
N ILE A 331 5.18 -17.15 -27.51
CA ILE A 331 3.91 -17.86 -27.76
C ILE A 331 3.73 -18.13 -29.25
N PHE A 332 3.93 -17.11 -30.09
CA PHE A 332 3.85 -17.27 -31.54
C PHE A 332 4.84 -18.31 -32.07
N LYS A 333 6.09 -18.28 -31.60
CA LYS A 333 7.13 -19.21 -32.04
C LYS A 333 6.92 -20.65 -31.58
N ILE A 334 6.38 -20.85 -30.38
CA ILE A 334 6.21 -22.19 -29.79
C ILE A 334 4.87 -22.82 -30.21
N PHE A 335 3.78 -22.06 -30.17
CA PHE A 335 2.42 -22.56 -30.34
C PHE A 335 1.74 -22.12 -31.64
N GLY A 336 2.33 -21.20 -32.39
CA GLY A 336 1.83 -20.73 -33.68
C GLY A 336 0.77 -19.62 -33.58
N LEU A 337 0.22 -19.26 -34.74
CA LEU A 337 -0.66 -18.08 -34.90
C LEU A 337 -1.96 -18.19 -34.10
N GLY A 338 -2.58 -19.37 -34.03
CA GLY A 338 -3.87 -19.53 -33.35
C GLY A 338 -3.80 -19.18 -31.86
N TRP A 339 -2.85 -19.76 -31.14
CA TRP A 339 -2.63 -19.47 -29.71
C TRP A 339 -2.19 -18.03 -29.47
N PHE A 340 -1.37 -17.48 -30.36
CA PHE A 340 -0.99 -16.07 -30.33
C PHE A 340 -2.21 -15.14 -30.43
N LEU A 341 -3.14 -15.40 -31.36
CA LEU A 341 -4.35 -14.58 -31.51
C LEU A 341 -5.26 -14.67 -30.29
N THR A 342 -5.43 -15.87 -29.71
CA THR A 342 -6.18 -16.05 -28.46
C THR A 342 -5.55 -15.25 -27.32
N TRP A 343 -4.23 -15.31 -27.18
CA TRP A 343 -3.48 -14.59 -26.16
C TRP A 343 -3.61 -13.06 -26.29
N ILE A 344 -3.42 -12.53 -27.50
CA ILE A 344 -3.62 -11.10 -27.78
C ILE A 344 -5.08 -10.66 -27.55
N SER A 345 -6.05 -11.54 -27.84
CA SER A 345 -7.47 -11.25 -27.59
C SER A 345 -7.75 -11.11 -26.08
N ILE A 346 -7.12 -11.92 -25.23
CA ILE A 346 -7.21 -11.80 -23.77
C ILE A 346 -6.59 -10.48 -23.30
N HIS A 347 -5.42 -10.10 -23.82
CA HIS A 347 -4.80 -8.81 -23.51
C HIS A 347 -5.70 -7.63 -23.88
N PHE A 348 -6.29 -7.67 -25.08
CA PHE A 348 -7.23 -6.65 -25.54
C PHE A 348 -8.46 -6.55 -24.64
N LEU A 349 -9.05 -7.69 -24.25
CA LEU A 349 -10.18 -7.73 -23.33
C LEU A 349 -9.83 -7.04 -21.99
N ILE A 350 -8.67 -7.35 -21.42
CA ILE A 350 -8.26 -6.79 -20.13
C ILE A 350 -7.98 -5.29 -20.23
N VAL A 351 -7.20 -4.87 -21.23
CA VAL A 351 -6.66 -3.51 -21.31
C VAL A 351 -7.64 -2.50 -21.92
N VAL A 352 -8.54 -2.94 -22.80
CA VAL A 352 -9.51 -2.06 -23.46
C VAL A 352 -10.90 -2.23 -22.86
N VAL A 353 -11.40 -3.48 -22.84
CA VAL A 353 -12.77 -3.75 -22.36
C VAL A 353 -12.85 -3.59 -20.84
N GLY A 354 -11.81 -3.95 -20.09
CA GLY A 354 -11.72 -3.80 -18.64
C GLY A 354 -11.95 -2.36 -18.16
N PRO A 355 -11.12 -1.38 -18.55
CA PRO A 355 -11.33 0.03 -18.22
C PRO A 355 -12.68 0.58 -18.65
N TRP A 356 -13.14 0.24 -19.87
CA TRP A 356 -14.44 0.67 -20.37
C TRP A 356 -15.57 0.15 -19.49
N TYR A 357 -15.56 -1.15 -19.19
CA TYR A 357 -16.54 -1.79 -18.33
C TYR A 357 -16.51 -1.22 -16.91
N PHE A 358 -15.31 -0.95 -16.38
CA PHE A 358 -15.16 -0.32 -15.07
C PHE A 358 -15.79 1.08 -15.00
N ILE A 359 -15.60 1.91 -16.04
CA ILE A 359 -16.27 3.23 -16.13
C ILE A 359 -17.79 3.07 -16.18
N VAL A 360 -18.29 2.10 -16.97
CA VAL A 360 -19.73 1.81 -17.01
C VAL A 360 -20.24 1.37 -15.64
N LEU A 361 -19.46 0.61 -14.87
CA LEU A 361 -19.83 0.21 -13.51
C LEU A 361 -19.84 1.37 -12.51
N GLN A 362 -19.06 2.45 -12.75
CA GLN A 362 -19.07 3.61 -11.85
C GLN A 362 -20.46 4.24 -11.71
N LYS A 363 -21.32 4.13 -12.72
CA LYS A 363 -22.70 4.66 -12.67
C LYS A 363 -23.58 3.95 -11.62
N TYR A 364 -23.20 2.74 -11.20
CA TYR A 364 -23.89 1.96 -10.18
C TYR A 364 -23.27 2.14 -8.78
N LYS A 365 -22.22 2.97 -8.64
CA LYS A 365 -21.63 3.24 -7.33
C LYS A 365 -22.59 4.09 -6.50
N ASP A 366 -22.98 3.57 -5.34
CA ASP A 366 -23.86 4.25 -4.40
C ASP A 366 -23.18 4.28 -3.01
N GLU A 367 -22.44 5.35 -2.76
CA GLU A 367 -21.75 5.59 -1.50
C GLU A 367 -22.61 6.48 -0.61
N LEU A 368 -23.16 5.89 0.44
CA LEU A 368 -23.87 6.59 1.50
C LEU A 368 -22.85 7.03 2.54
N GLN A 369 -22.54 8.31 2.60
CA GLN A 369 -21.69 8.82 3.66
C GLN A 369 -22.49 9.04 4.92
N GLY A 370 -22.15 8.22 5.92
CA GLY A 370 -22.60 8.36 7.29
C GLY A 370 -22.38 9.80 7.74
N PRO A 371 -23.38 10.47 8.30
CA PRO A 371 -23.33 11.90 8.24
C PRO A 371 -22.61 12.48 9.50
N TRP A 372 -22.07 11.61 10.36
CA TRP A 372 -21.39 11.93 11.61
C TRP A 372 -20.06 12.66 11.43
N ASP A 373 -19.88 13.76 12.15
CA ASP A 373 -18.59 14.45 12.23
C ASP A 373 -17.80 13.95 13.45
N PRO A 374 -16.50 13.62 13.31
CA PRO A 374 -15.66 13.33 14.47
C PRO A 374 -15.52 14.59 15.35
N ALA A 375 -15.73 14.45 16.66
CA ALA A 375 -15.56 15.56 17.59
C ALA A 375 -14.12 16.07 17.59
N LYS A 376 -13.93 17.37 17.35
CA LYS A 376 -12.62 18.03 17.46
C LYS A 376 -12.35 18.41 18.92
N PRO A 377 -11.14 18.16 19.46
CA PRO A 377 -10.80 18.55 20.82
C PRO A 377 -10.79 20.09 20.95
N ILE A 378 -11.36 20.61 22.03
CA ILE A 378 -11.35 22.03 22.35
C ILE A 378 -10.07 22.34 23.10
N PHE A 379 -9.09 22.96 22.43
CA PHE A 379 -7.91 23.49 23.10
C PHE A 379 -8.29 24.81 23.79
N LYS A 380 -8.41 24.80 25.12
CA LYS A 380 -8.45 26.04 25.88
C LYS A 380 -7.04 26.63 25.87
N SER A 381 -6.84 27.76 25.18
CA SER A 381 -5.65 28.59 25.40
C SER A 381 -5.73 29.13 26.83
N ILE A 382 -4.83 28.65 27.69
CA ILE A 382 -4.65 29.16 29.05
C ILE A 382 -3.83 30.44 28.98
#